data_AF-A0A945L5P6-F1
#
_entry.id   AF-A0A945L5P6-F1
#
_cell.length_a   1.000
_cell.length_b   1.000
_cell.length_c   1.000
_cell.angle_alpha   90.00
_cell.angle_beta   90.00
_cell.angle_gamma   90.00
#
_symmetry.space_group_name_H-M   'P 1'
#
loop_
_entity.id
_entity.type
_entity.pdbx_description
1 polymer ?
#
loop_
_entity_poly.entity_id
_entity_poly.type
_entity_poly.pdbx_seq_one_letter_code
_entity_poly.pdbx_strand_id
1 'polypeptide(L)'
;MKHFWLGLTDYKRAHSLIWEEGIWKHMIIPGFLGVLYFPVVFGGVYSGSVYGMTELGGYIGEKWIPKEVFDWMAWGVGFIAGLLGLYLGFLLFRSVLMILYAPFIGFISESAEKKEFGTSGPDFSFKGLIYDIYRGTMVSLISLGFSLLLTLACWAFLLIPVAGVVVSLVGMLMVQAYFAGVGFVDPVLERRRYGIRQSLGFSSEHKMRVMGNGAGFMLIVLIPILGWFVAPTYAIVAAAISGVESLKED
;
A
#
# COMPACT_ATOMS: atom_id res chain seq x y z
N MET A 1 -13.06 4.35 22.62
CA MET A 1 -13.27 2.94 22.19
C MET A 1 -14.48 2.77 21.26
N LYS A 2 -15.64 3.38 21.51
CA LYS A 2 -16.83 3.29 20.62
C LYS A 2 -16.51 3.59 19.15
N HIS A 3 -15.83 4.70 18.86
CA HIS A 3 -15.45 5.08 17.49
C HIS A 3 -14.48 4.10 16.81
N PHE A 4 -13.61 3.41 17.56
CA PHE A 4 -12.74 2.37 17.00
C PHE A 4 -13.56 1.18 16.50
N TRP A 5 -14.51 0.72 17.30
CA TRP A 5 -15.41 -0.36 16.91
C TRP A 5 -16.30 0.04 15.74
N LEU A 6 -16.77 1.29 15.69
CA LEU A 6 -17.51 1.81 14.54
C LEU A 6 -16.70 1.69 13.23
N GLY A 7 -15.45 2.17 13.22
CA GLY A 7 -14.56 2.05 12.06
C GLY A 7 -14.27 0.60 11.63
N LEU A 8 -14.25 -0.34 12.58
CA LEU A 8 -14.11 -1.77 12.27
C LEU A 8 -15.43 -2.36 11.73
N THR A 9 -16.57 -1.96 12.28
CA THR A 9 -17.89 -2.41 11.81
C THR A 9 -18.27 -1.83 10.45
N ASP A 10 -17.65 -0.72 10.02
CA ASP A 10 -17.81 -0.15 8.68
C ASP A 10 -17.41 -1.17 7.59
N TYR A 11 -16.55 -2.15 7.89
CA TYR A 11 -16.26 -3.26 6.97
C TYR A 11 -17.45 -4.17 6.68
N LYS A 12 -18.42 -4.29 7.62
CA LYS A 12 -19.65 -5.07 7.37
C LYS A 12 -20.54 -4.38 6.35
N ARG A 13 -20.67 -3.05 6.47
CA ARG A 13 -21.37 -2.23 5.47
C ARG A 13 -20.63 -2.23 4.14
N ALA A 14 -19.30 -2.09 4.18
CA ALA A 14 -18.46 -2.19 2.99
C ALA A 14 -18.63 -3.54 2.27
N HIS A 15 -18.75 -4.64 3.02
CA HIS A 15 -19.05 -5.95 2.44
C HIS A 15 -20.37 -5.94 1.67
N SER A 16 -21.47 -5.48 2.29
CA SER A 16 -22.78 -5.37 1.64
C SER A 16 -22.68 -4.58 0.34
N LEU A 17 -22.12 -3.37 0.43
CA LEU A 17 -21.98 -2.47 -0.70
C LEU A 17 -21.12 -3.09 -1.81
N ILE A 18 -20.00 -3.75 -1.48
CA ILE A 18 -19.11 -4.34 -2.48
C ILE A 18 -19.84 -5.40 -3.34
N TRP A 19 -20.69 -6.20 -2.71
CA TRP A 19 -21.38 -7.30 -3.38
C TRP A 19 -22.68 -6.86 -4.06
N GLU A 20 -23.52 -6.08 -3.37
CA GLU A 20 -24.81 -5.58 -3.89
C GLU A 20 -24.60 -4.67 -5.09
N GLU A 21 -23.57 -3.83 -5.03
CA GLU A 21 -23.32 -2.81 -6.03
C GLU A 21 -22.30 -3.22 -7.11
N GLY A 22 -21.83 -4.47 -7.09
CA GLY A 22 -20.92 -5.01 -8.10
C GLY A 22 -19.51 -4.41 -8.07
N ILE A 23 -19.12 -3.72 -7.00
CA ILE A 23 -17.77 -3.12 -6.84
C ILE A 23 -16.71 -4.22 -6.74
N TRP A 24 -17.08 -5.44 -6.35
CA TRP A 24 -16.20 -6.61 -6.23
C TRP A 24 -15.34 -6.88 -7.48
N LYS A 25 -15.82 -6.50 -8.67
CA LYS A 25 -15.05 -6.63 -9.93
C LYS A 25 -13.72 -5.89 -9.90
N HIS A 26 -13.63 -4.80 -9.14
CA HIS A 26 -12.41 -4.00 -9.00
C HIS A 26 -11.36 -4.63 -8.10
N MET A 27 -11.71 -5.64 -7.30
CA MET A 27 -10.78 -6.39 -6.44
C MET A 27 -9.78 -7.23 -7.25
N ILE A 28 -10.11 -7.53 -8.51
CA ILE A 28 -9.23 -8.27 -9.42
C ILE A 28 -8.03 -7.40 -9.85
N ILE A 29 -8.20 -6.07 -9.89
CA ILE A 29 -7.20 -5.14 -10.41
C ILE A 29 -5.89 -5.19 -9.61
N PRO A 30 -5.84 -5.01 -8.27
CA PRO A 30 -4.59 -5.05 -7.52
C PRO A 30 -3.94 -6.43 -7.59
N GLY A 31 -4.74 -7.50 -7.57
CA GLY A 31 -4.25 -8.86 -7.70
C GLY A 31 -3.64 -9.18 -9.05
N PHE A 32 -4.31 -8.76 -10.14
CA PHE A 32 -3.82 -8.93 -11.51
C PHE A 32 -2.55 -8.13 -11.76
N LEU A 33 -2.49 -6.87 -11.29
CA LEU A 33 -1.26 -6.07 -11.34
C LEU A 33 -0.12 -6.78 -10.60
N GLY A 34 -0.42 -7.40 -9.45
CA GLY A 34 0.58 -8.13 -8.69
C GLY A 34 1.10 -9.39 -9.40
N VAL A 35 0.21 -10.15 -10.02
CA VAL A 35 0.56 -11.33 -10.84
C VAL A 35 1.36 -10.91 -12.08
N LEU A 36 1.03 -9.79 -12.72
CA LEU A 36 1.75 -9.29 -13.90
C LEU A 36 3.15 -8.75 -13.57
N TYR A 37 3.33 -8.18 -12.38
CA TYR A 37 4.60 -7.62 -11.94
C TYR A 37 5.70 -8.67 -11.82
N PHE A 38 5.38 -9.85 -11.29
CA PHE A 38 6.36 -10.92 -11.04
C PHE A 38 7.11 -11.37 -12.31
N PRO A 39 6.42 -11.71 -13.41
CA PRO A 39 7.07 -12.04 -14.69
C PRO A 39 7.92 -10.90 -15.25
N VAL A 40 7.48 -9.64 -15.09
CA VAL A 40 8.23 -8.47 -15.60
C VAL A 40 9.55 -8.31 -14.84
N VAL A 41 9.52 -8.40 -13.51
CA VAL A 41 10.74 -8.33 -12.68
C VAL A 41 11.62 -9.54 -12.93
N PHE A 42 11.05 -10.74 -12.92
CA PHE A 42 11.82 -11.96 -13.13
C PHE A 42 12.48 -11.96 -14.52
N GLY A 43 11.73 -11.61 -15.56
CA GLY A 43 12.24 -11.48 -16.93
C GLY A 43 13.27 -10.37 -17.08
N GLY A 44 13.10 -9.23 -16.41
CA GLY A 44 14.06 -8.13 -16.40
C GLY A 44 15.37 -8.50 -15.69
N VAL A 45 15.28 -9.18 -14.55
CA VAL A 45 16.45 -9.63 -13.78
C VAL A 45 17.17 -10.77 -14.50
N TYR A 46 16.43 -11.72 -15.07
CA TYR A 46 16.98 -12.83 -15.85
C TYR A 46 17.64 -12.34 -17.14
N SER A 47 16.99 -11.43 -17.88
CA SER A 47 17.59 -10.84 -19.08
C SER A 47 18.80 -9.98 -18.72
N GLY A 48 18.72 -9.13 -17.69
CA GLY A 48 19.85 -8.32 -17.23
C GLY A 48 21.06 -9.14 -16.76
N SER A 49 20.83 -10.27 -16.08
CA SER A 49 21.91 -11.14 -15.64
C SER A 49 22.55 -11.92 -16.79
N VAL A 50 21.75 -12.42 -17.74
CA VAL A 50 22.26 -13.14 -18.92
C VAL A 50 22.98 -12.18 -19.88
N TYR A 51 22.34 -11.09 -20.30
CA TYR A 51 22.91 -10.12 -21.25
C TYR A 51 24.13 -9.41 -20.67
N GLY A 52 24.05 -8.96 -19.41
CA GLY A 52 25.17 -8.30 -18.74
C GLY A 52 26.41 -9.19 -18.63
N MET A 53 26.23 -10.49 -18.37
CA MET A 53 27.33 -11.44 -18.29
C MET A 53 27.90 -11.79 -19.67
N THR A 54 27.08 -11.87 -20.72
CA THR A 54 27.57 -12.07 -22.09
C THR A 54 28.40 -10.89 -22.60
N GLU A 55 28.01 -9.65 -22.29
CA GLU A 55 28.80 -8.48 -22.68
C GLU A 55 30.10 -8.35 -21.87
N LEU A 56 30.03 -8.55 -20.55
CA LEU A 56 31.23 -8.55 -19.69
C LEU A 56 32.22 -9.66 -20.09
N GLY A 57 31.71 -10.82 -20.50
CA GLY A 57 32.52 -11.92 -21.01
C GLY A 57 33.16 -11.66 -22.36
N GLY A 58 32.48 -10.93 -23.26
CA GLY A 58 33.06 -10.47 -24.51
C GLY A 58 34.24 -9.51 -24.29
N TYR A 59 34.17 -8.63 -23.29
CA TYR A 59 35.23 -7.66 -22.99
C TYR A 59 36.42 -8.24 -22.20
N ILE A 60 36.18 -9.22 -21.32
CA ILE A 60 37.20 -9.75 -20.40
C ILE A 60 37.80 -11.08 -20.92
N GLY A 61 37.01 -11.87 -21.66
CA GLY A 61 37.30 -13.27 -21.98
C GLY A 61 38.29 -13.53 -23.13
N GLU A 62 38.62 -12.54 -23.97
CA GLU A 62 39.45 -12.82 -25.14
C GLU A 62 40.96 -12.90 -24.87
N LYS A 63 41.44 -12.49 -23.68
CA LYS A 63 42.89 -12.23 -23.53
C LYS A 63 43.57 -12.73 -22.25
N TRP A 64 42.86 -13.08 -21.18
CA TRP A 64 43.50 -13.35 -19.87
C TRP A 64 42.97 -14.53 -19.04
N ILE A 65 41.77 -15.07 -19.30
CA ILE A 65 41.15 -16.09 -18.42
C ILE A 65 40.67 -17.31 -19.24
N PRO A 66 40.96 -18.55 -18.81
CA PRO A 66 40.38 -19.74 -19.42
C PRO A 66 38.85 -19.70 -19.38
N LYS A 67 38.22 -20.02 -20.51
CA LYS A 67 36.76 -19.93 -20.71
C LYS A 67 35.94 -20.64 -19.63
N GLU A 68 36.38 -21.83 -19.20
CA GLU A 68 35.70 -22.62 -18.16
C GLU A 68 35.67 -21.92 -16.79
N VAL A 69 36.76 -21.24 -16.42
CA VAL A 69 36.86 -20.50 -15.16
C VAL A 69 36.01 -19.24 -15.24
N PHE A 70 36.03 -18.57 -16.39
CA PHE A 70 35.19 -17.39 -16.62
C PHE A 70 33.69 -17.74 -16.56
N ASP A 71 33.26 -18.82 -17.20
CA ASP A 71 31.85 -19.25 -17.22
C ASP A 71 31.34 -19.61 -15.81
N TRP A 72 32.18 -20.27 -14.99
CA TRP A 72 31.85 -20.57 -13.59
C TRP A 72 31.74 -19.30 -12.73
N MET A 73 32.67 -18.35 -12.90
CA MET A 73 32.62 -17.07 -12.19
C MET A 73 31.42 -16.23 -12.64
N ALA A 74 31.14 -16.16 -13.94
CA ALA A 74 30.01 -15.45 -14.51
C ALA A 74 28.68 -16.04 -14.02
N TRP A 75 28.57 -17.36 -13.90
CA TRP A 75 27.40 -18.00 -13.32
C TRP A 75 27.20 -17.61 -11.85
N GLY A 76 28.25 -17.65 -11.04
CA GLY A 76 28.19 -17.28 -9.61
C GLY A 76 27.83 -15.81 -9.40
N VAL A 77 28.47 -14.89 -10.14
CA VAL A 77 28.17 -13.45 -10.07
C VAL A 77 26.77 -13.17 -10.60
N GLY A 78 26.37 -13.81 -11.72
CA GLY A 78 25.03 -13.69 -12.29
C GLY A 78 23.93 -14.20 -11.34
N PHE A 79 24.20 -15.28 -10.60
CA PHE A 79 23.30 -15.80 -9.58
C PHE A 79 23.12 -14.82 -8.41
N ILE A 80 24.23 -14.28 -7.87
CA ILE A 80 24.19 -13.30 -6.79
C ILE A 80 23.51 -12.01 -7.25
N ALA A 81 23.85 -11.50 -8.43
CA ALA A 81 23.23 -10.32 -9.03
C ALA A 81 21.73 -10.55 -9.30
N GLY A 82 21.35 -11.75 -9.72
CA GLY A 82 19.97 -12.17 -9.90
C GLY A 82 19.19 -12.17 -8.59
N LEU A 83 19.75 -12.75 -7.52
CA LEU A 83 19.14 -12.71 -6.19
C LEU A 83 18.96 -11.29 -5.66
N LEU A 84 19.99 -10.45 -5.81
CA LEU A 84 19.93 -9.02 -5.47
C LEU A 84 18.86 -8.29 -6.30
N GLY A 85 18.79 -8.54 -7.60
CA GLY A 85 17.79 -7.97 -8.49
C GLY A 85 16.36 -8.38 -8.13
N LEU A 86 16.13 -9.66 -7.80
CA LEU A 86 14.83 -10.14 -7.32
C LEU A 86 14.46 -9.53 -5.97
N TYR A 87 15.41 -9.41 -5.05
CA TYR A 87 15.18 -8.75 -3.76
C TYR A 87 14.80 -7.26 -3.95
N LEU A 88 15.52 -6.53 -4.81
CA LEU A 88 15.20 -5.15 -5.15
C LEU A 88 13.83 -5.05 -5.83
N GLY A 89 13.51 -5.93 -6.77
CA GLY A 89 12.19 -5.99 -7.39
C GLY A 89 11.09 -6.25 -6.38
N PHE A 90 11.31 -7.15 -5.42
CA PHE A 90 10.36 -7.36 -4.32
C PHE A 90 10.17 -6.10 -3.45
N LEU A 91 11.23 -5.36 -3.14
CA LEU A 91 11.11 -4.10 -2.41
C LEU A 91 10.32 -3.03 -3.18
N LEU A 92 10.50 -2.98 -4.51
CA LEU A 92 9.83 -2.02 -5.39
C LEU A 92 8.35 -2.37 -5.67
N PHE A 93 7.97 -3.64 -5.50
CA PHE A 93 6.60 -4.14 -5.72
C PHE A 93 5.52 -3.27 -5.07
N ARG A 94 5.63 -2.99 -3.77
CA ARG A 94 4.65 -2.20 -3.03
C ARG A 94 4.45 -0.81 -3.65
N SER A 95 5.56 -0.16 -4.00
CA SER A 95 5.55 1.20 -4.56
C SER A 95 4.95 1.22 -5.95
N VAL A 96 5.33 0.28 -6.81
CA VAL A 96 4.79 0.16 -8.17
C VAL A 96 3.29 -0.14 -8.13
N LEU A 97 2.85 -1.06 -7.28
CA LEU A 97 1.43 -1.37 -7.13
C LEU A 97 0.61 -0.18 -6.65
N MET A 98 1.07 0.58 -5.66
CA MET A 98 0.33 1.75 -5.17
C MET A 98 0.20 2.83 -6.25
N ILE A 99 1.25 3.07 -7.04
CA ILE A 99 1.22 4.06 -8.13
C ILE A 99 0.23 3.61 -9.22
N LEU A 100 0.28 2.35 -9.62
CA LEU A 100 -0.64 1.81 -10.64
C LEU A 100 -2.08 1.72 -10.14
N TYR A 101 -2.27 1.52 -8.84
CA TYR A 101 -3.59 1.40 -8.23
C TYR A 101 -4.21 2.75 -7.85
N ALA A 102 -3.42 3.81 -7.66
CA ALA A 102 -3.87 5.17 -7.33
C ALA A 102 -5.10 5.66 -8.15
N PRO A 103 -5.14 5.57 -9.50
CA PRO A 103 -6.33 5.96 -10.28
C PRO A 103 -7.59 5.17 -9.89
N PHE A 104 -7.45 3.89 -9.54
CA PHE A 104 -8.56 3.04 -9.16
C PHE A 104 -9.06 3.33 -7.74
N ILE A 105 -8.18 3.79 -6.84
CA ILE A 105 -8.57 4.17 -5.48
C ILE A 105 -9.62 5.27 -5.51
N GLY A 106 -9.38 6.34 -6.28
CA GLY A 106 -10.31 7.44 -6.46
C GLY A 106 -11.66 6.96 -7.01
N PHE A 107 -11.63 6.18 -8.11
CA PHE A 107 -12.81 5.66 -8.79
C PHE A 107 -13.67 4.72 -7.93
N ILE A 108 -13.05 3.78 -7.23
CA ILE A 108 -13.75 2.82 -6.34
C ILE A 108 -14.40 3.57 -5.18
N SER A 109 -13.67 4.52 -4.61
CA SER A 109 -14.14 5.32 -3.48
C SER A 109 -15.30 6.25 -3.90
N GLU A 110 -15.26 6.83 -5.10
CA GLU A 110 -16.36 7.61 -5.66
C GLU A 110 -17.60 6.73 -5.93
N SER A 111 -17.39 5.56 -6.53
CA SER A 111 -18.48 4.61 -6.79
C SER A 111 -19.18 4.18 -5.50
N ALA A 112 -18.42 3.99 -4.42
CA ALA A 112 -18.97 3.68 -3.10
C ALA A 112 -19.77 4.86 -2.52
N GLU A 113 -19.22 6.08 -2.53
CA GLU A 113 -19.93 7.27 -2.01
C GLU A 113 -21.20 7.58 -2.79
N LYS A 114 -21.17 7.46 -4.12
CA LYS A 114 -22.34 7.73 -4.98
C LYS A 114 -23.50 6.78 -4.70
N LYS A 115 -23.19 5.52 -4.41
CA LYS A 115 -24.19 4.48 -4.20
C LYS A 115 -24.75 4.47 -2.78
N GLU A 116 -23.90 4.72 -1.79
CA GLU A 116 -24.31 4.77 -0.38
C GLU A 116 -24.97 6.11 0.00
N PHE A 117 -24.48 7.23 -0.54
CA PHE A 117 -24.89 8.58 -0.10
C PHE A 117 -25.48 9.47 -1.21
N GLY A 118 -25.58 9.00 -2.45
CA GLY A 118 -26.18 9.75 -3.56
C GLY A 118 -25.35 10.94 -4.06
N THR A 119 -24.09 11.07 -3.64
CA THR A 119 -23.20 12.18 -4.02
C THR A 119 -22.35 11.83 -5.24
N SER A 120 -22.39 12.64 -6.30
CA SER A 120 -21.52 12.49 -7.48
C SER A 120 -20.20 13.25 -7.31
N GLY A 121 -19.07 12.60 -7.59
CA GLY A 121 -17.76 13.25 -7.63
C GLY A 121 -17.57 14.09 -8.90
N PRO A 122 -16.50 14.90 -8.96
CA PRO A 122 -16.12 15.62 -10.17
C PRO A 122 -15.72 14.66 -11.29
N ASP A 123 -16.05 14.99 -12.54
CA ASP A 123 -15.73 14.18 -13.72
C ASP A 123 -14.22 13.89 -13.85
N PHE A 124 -13.88 12.72 -14.39
CA PHE A 124 -12.50 12.29 -14.61
C PHE A 124 -11.72 13.30 -15.47
N SER A 125 -10.58 13.77 -14.96
CA SER A 125 -9.68 14.71 -15.65
C SER A 125 -8.24 14.25 -15.49
N PHE A 126 -7.46 14.27 -16.58
CA PHE A 126 -6.04 13.90 -16.54
C PHE A 126 -5.21 14.83 -15.64
N LYS A 127 -5.58 16.12 -15.59
CA LYS A 127 -4.96 17.08 -14.68
C LYS A 127 -5.32 16.79 -13.21
N GLY A 128 -6.54 16.32 -12.96
CA GLY A 128 -6.98 15.82 -11.66
C GLY A 128 -6.17 14.59 -11.25
N LEU A 129 -6.03 13.61 -12.14
CA LEU A 129 -5.26 12.40 -11.88
C LEU A 129 -3.81 12.67 -11.44
N ILE A 130 -3.10 13.58 -12.11
CA ILE A 130 -1.73 13.95 -11.73
C ILE A 130 -1.70 14.61 -10.35
N TYR A 131 -2.69 15.46 -10.05
CA TYR A 131 -2.83 16.11 -8.75
C TYR A 131 -3.09 15.08 -7.64
N ASP A 132 -4.01 14.15 -7.87
CA ASP A 132 -4.36 13.08 -6.93
C ASP A 132 -3.14 12.19 -6.64
N ILE A 133 -2.35 11.84 -7.68
CA ILE A 133 -1.10 11.08 -7.53
C ILE A 133 -0.09 11.86 -6.68
N TYR A 134 0.15 13.13 -7.00
CA TYR A 134 1.10 13.96 -6.27
C TYR A 134 0.70 14.10 -4.78
N ARG A 135 -0.57 14.40 -4.53
CA ARG A 135 -1.11 14.56 -3.19
C ARG A 135 -1.07 13.25 -2.41
N GLY A 136 -1.58 12.16 -2.98
CA GLY A 136 -1.56 10.84 -2.35
C GLY A 136 -0.14 10.39 -2.01
N THR A 137 0.83 10.72 -2.88
CA THR A 137 2.26 10.48 -2.62
C THR A 137 2.78 11.32 -1.45
N MET A 138 2.45 12.61 -1.40
CA MET A 138 2.85 13.49 -0.28
C MET A 138 2.25 13.04 1.06
N VAL A 139 0.95 12.73 1.10
CA VAL A 139 0.28 12.22 2.31
C VAL A 139 0.92 10.91 2.76
N SER A 140 1.23 10.02 1.82
CA SER A 140 1.91 8.74 2.09
C SER A 140 3.32 8.95 2.63
N LEU A 141 4.10 9.88 2.07
CA LEU A 141 5.46 10.19 2.52
C LEU A 141 5.49 10.80 3.92
N ILE A 142 4.59 11.75 4.20
CA ILE A 142 4.46 12.35 5.53
C ILE A 142 4.05 11.28 6.55
N SER A 143 3.05 10.47 6.21
CA SER A 143 2.58 9.37 7.05
C SER A 143 3.68 8.33 7.29
N LEU A 144 4.48 8.01 6.27
CA LEU A 144 5.62 7.11 6.40
C LEU A 144 6.66 7.68 7.36
N GLY A 145 7.04 8.95 7.22
CA GLY A 145 7.99 9.62 8.10
C GLY A 145 7.56 9.59 9.57
N PHE A 146 6.30 9.94 9.85
CA PHE A 146 5.77 9.87 11.21
C PHE A 146 5.65 8.42 11.71
N SER A 147 5.17 7.49 10.88
CA SER A 147 5.04 6.08 11.26
C SER A 147 6.39 5.48 11.64
N LEU A 148 7.47 5.83 10.92
CA LEU A 148 8.83 5.39 11.21
C LEU A 148 9.30 5.95 12.54
N LEU A 149 9.13 7.25 12.77
CA LEU A 149 9.52 7.90 14.02
C LEU A 149 8.80 7.29 15.23
N LEU A 150 7.49 7.07 15.14
CA LEU A 150 6.73 6.41 16.21
C LEU A 150 7.13 4.94 16.38
N THR A 151 7.45 4.23 15.30
CA THR A 151 7.92 2.84 15.37
C THR A 151 9.28 2.76 16.10
N LEU A 152 10.19 3.71 15.83
CA LEU A 152 11.45 3.82 16.55
C LEU A 152 11.23 4.13 18.04
N ALA A 153 10.27 5.01 18.36
CA ALA A 153 9.87 5.24 19.75
C ALA A 153 9.31 3.96 20.40
N CYS A 154 8.56 3.14 19.66
CA CYS A 154 8.09 1.85 20.15
C CYS A 154 9.25 0.88 20.47
N TRP A 155 10.37 0.93 19.74
CA TRP A 155 11.55 0.10 20.03
C TRP A 155 12.22 0.45 21.35
N ALA A 156 12.15 1.71 21.78
CA ALA A 156 12.70 2.11 23.07
C ALA A 156 12.07 1.32 24.24
N PHE A 157 10.82 0.87 24.12
CA PHE A 157 10.18 0.05 25.14
C PHE A 157 10.77 -1.35 25.27
N LEU A 158 11.49 -1.88 24.27
CA LEU A 158 12.14 -3.19 24.34
C LEU A 158 13.22 -3.28 25.43
N LEU A 159 13.66 -2.13 25.96
CA LEU A 159 14.58 -2.06 27.10
C LEU A 159 13.98 -2.63 28.40
N ILE A 160 12.66 -2.74 28.49
CA ILE A 160 11.97 -3.34 29.64
C ILE A 160 11.69 -4.82 29.33
N PRO A 161 12.29 -5.78 30.07
CA PRO A 161 12.06 -7.20 29.84
C PRO A 161 10.58 -7.58 29.94
N VAL A 162 10.12 -8.46 29.05
CA VAL A 162 8.75 -9.02 28.98
C VAL A 162 7.65 -7.98 28.70
N ALA A 163 7.43 -6.99 29.58
CA ALA A 163 6.40 -5.97 29.40
C ALA A 163 6.70 -5.05 28.21
N GLY A 164 7.98 -4.71 28.00
CA GLY A 164 8.42 -3.86 26.89
C GLY A 164 8.14 -4.46 25.52
N VAL A 165 8.29 -5.78 25.38
CA VAL A 165 7.99 -6.50 24.14
C VAL A 165 6.52 -6.39 23.77
N VAL A 166 5.62 -6.60 24.75
CA VAL A 166 4.17 -6.50 24.52
C VAL A 166 3.76 -5.07 24.17
N VAL A 167 4.26 -4.08 24.92
CA VAL A 167 3.96 -2.66 24.65
C VAL A 167 4.48 -2.23 23.28
N SER A 168 5.69 -2.66 22.91
CA SER A 168 6.30 -2.36 21.62
C SER A 168 5.48 -2.96 20.47
N LEU A 169 5.09 -4.23 20.59
CA LEU A 169 4.30 -4.93 19.58
C LEU A 169 2.92 -4.28 19.38
N VAL A 170 2.18 -4.06 20.47
CA VAL A 170 0.85 -3.43 20.42
C VAL A 170 0.95 -2.00 19.89
N GLY A 171 1.96 -1.25 20.35
CA GLY A 171 2.24 0.11 19.89
C GLY A 171 2.49 0.16 18.38
N MET A 172 3.31 -0.73 17.84
CA MET A 172 3.55 -0.82 16.39
C MET A 172 2.27 -1.11 15.63
N LEU A 173 1.48 -2.09 16.07
CA LEU A 173 0.22 -2.42 15.42
C LEU A 173 -0.74 -1.22 15.41
N MET A 174 -0.82 -0.47 16.52
CA MET A 174 -1.62 0.75 16.58
C MET A 174 -1.11 1.86 15.65
N VAL A 175 0.20 2.06 15.60
CA VAL A 175 0.84 3.04 14.70
C VAL A 175 0.54 2.69 13.24
N GLN A 176 0.75 1.42 12.86
CA GLN A 176 0.45 0.96 11.51
C GLN A 176 -1.05 1.07 11.19
N ALA A 177 -1.94 0.81 12.16
CA ALA A 177 -3.39 0.87 11.96
C ALA A 177 -3.85 2.29 11.71
N TYR A 178 -3.33 3.23 12.49
CA TYR A 178 -3.62 4.62 12.33
C TYR A 178 -3.15 5.15 10.97
N PHE A 179 -1.88 4.96 10.61
CA PHE A 179 -1.33 5.51 9.37
C PHE A 179 -1.86 4.80 8.11
N ALA A 180 -2.21 3.51 8.19
CA ALA A 180 -2.94 2.84 7.11
C ALA A 180 -4.32 3.47 6.91
N GLY A 181 -5.07 3.70 8.00
CA GLY A 181 -6.38 4.35 7.96
C GLY A 181 -6.33 5.77 7.38
N VAL A 182 -5.33 6.57 7.76
CA VAL A 182 -5.12 7.94 7.22
C VAL A 182 -5.04 7.91 5.69
N GLY A 183 -4.27 6.97 5.13
CA GLY A 183 -4.11 6.82 3.69
C GLY A 183 -5.41 6.46 2.96
N PHE A 184 -6.30 5.67 3.57
CA PHE A 184 -7.58 5.29 2.96
C PHE A 184 -8.67 6.35 3.11
N VAL A 185 -8.61 7.18 4.16
CA VAL A 185 -9.57 8.26 4.39
C VAL A 185 -9.22 9.53 3.58
N ASP A 186 -7.93 9.76 3.26
CA ASP A 186 -7.51 10.97 2.54
C ASP A 186 -8.25 11.21 1.20
N PRO A 187 -8.49 10.22 0.33
CA PRO A 187 -9.25 10.42 -0.91
C PRO A 187 -10.67 10.97 -0.70
N VAL A 188 -11.31 10.63 0.43
CA VAL A 188 -12.65 11.11 0.80
C VAL A 188 -12.60 12.58 1.18
N LEU A 189 -11.59 12.98 1.94
CA LEU A 189 -11.37 14.35 2.41
C LEU A 189 -10.90 15.25 1.26
N GLU A 190 -10.05 14.74 0.38
CA GLU A 190 -9.63 15.40 -0.85
C GLU A 190 -10.82 15.86 -1.69
N ARG A 191 -11.79 14.97 -1.92
CA ARG A 191 -13.00 15.29 -2.69
C ARG A 191 -13.80 16.44 -2.10
N ARG A 192 -13.75 16.60 -0.77
CA ARG A 192 -14.40 17.71 -0.06
C ARG A 192 -13.51 18.94 0.05
N ARG A 193 -12.45 18.99 -0.74
CA ARG A 193 -11.47 20.09 -0.85
C ARG A 193 -10.66 20.35 0.41
N TYR A 194 -10.51 19.36 1.28
CA TYR A 194 -9.56 19.45 2.39
C TYR A 194 -8.14 19.46 1.82
N GLY A 195 -7.27 20.35 2.30
CA GLY A 195 -5.83 20.30 2.02
C GLY A 195 -5.12 19.20 2.83
N ILE A 196 -3.86 18.90 2.50
CA ILE A 196 -3.07 17.85 3.17
C ILE A 196 -3.02 18.05 4.70
N ARG A 197 -2.78 19.28 5.16
CA ARG A 197 -2.74 19.60 6.60
C ARG A 197 -4.09 19.40 7.28
N GLN A 198 -5.18 19.76 6.59
CA GLN A 198 -6.54 19.59 7.10
C GLN A 198 -6.94 18.12 7.16
N SER A 199 -6.52 17.32 6.16
CA SER A 199 -6.74 15.88 6.13
C SER A 199 -6.04 15.16 7.31
N LEU A 200 -4.79 15.53 7.58
CA LEU A 200 -4.05 15.04 8.75
C LEU A 200 -4.66 15.52 10.07
N GLY A 201 -5.12 16.77 10.13
CA GLY A 201 -5.82 17.34 11.29
C GLY A 201 -7.10 16.57 11.61
N PHE A 202 -7.97 16.42 10.62
CA PHE A 202 -9.21 15.64 10.70
C PHE A 202 -8.95 14.21 11.16
N SER A 203 -7.94 13.56 10.57
CA SER A 203 -7.57 12.19 10.95
C SER A 203 -7.08 12.10 12.40
N SER A 204 -6.45 13.16 12.91
CA SER A 204 -6.00 13.23 14.30
C SER A 204 -7.15 13.48 15.28
N GLU A 205 -8.16 14.24 14.87
CA GLU A 205 -9.39 14.47 15.65
C GLU A 205 -10.23 13.17 15.72
N HIS A 206 -10.31 12.45 14.59
CA HIS A 206 -11.05 11.19 14.46
C HIS A 206 -10.17 9.94 14.64
N LYS A 207 -9.08 10.06 15.41
CA LYS A 207 -8.00 9.06 15.53
C LYS A 207 -8.49 7.63 15.73
N MET A 208 -9.47 7.46 16.62
CA MET A 208 -9.98 6.14 17.00
C MET A 208 -10.72 5.47 15.85
N ARG A 209 -11.52 6.21 15.07
CA ARG A 209 -12.28 5.65 13.96
C ARG A 209 -11.40 5.33 12.76
N VAL A 210 -10.46 6.24 12.46
CA VAL A 210 -9.42 6.04 11.44
C VAL A 210 -8.56 4.83 11.76
N MET A 211 -8.13 4.68 13.02
CA MET A 211 -7.37 3.51 13.49
C MET A 211 -8.20 2.22 13.40
N GLY A 212 -9.50 2.26 13.70
CA GLY A 212 -10.42 1.12 13.54
C GLY A 212 -10.51 0.66 12.08
N ASN A 213 -10.60 1.62 11.15
CA ASN A 213 -10.60 1.34 9.73
C ASN A 213 -9.29 0.66 9.27
N GLY A 214 -8.14 1.23 9.63
CA GLY A 214 -6.84 0.64 9.25
C GLY A 214 -6.53 -0.69 9.97
N ALA A 215 -7.10 -0.91 11.17
CA ALA A 215 -7.03 -2.21 11.83
C ALA A 215 -7.79 -3.29 11.04
N GLY A 216 -8.97 -2.96 10.51
CA GLY A 216 -9.72 -3.86 9.62
C GLY A 216 -8.91 -4.26 8.37
N PHE A 217 -8.20 -3.29 7.77
CA PHE A 217 -7.32 -3.54 6.64
C PHE A 217 -6.22 -4.54 7.00
N MET A 218 -5.54 -4.32 8.12
CA MET A 218 -4.48 -5.23 8.58
C MET A 218 -4.97 -6.63 8.88
N LEU A 219 -6.17 -6.78 9.45
CA LEU A 219 -6.77 -8.09 9.70
C LEU A 219 -7.03 -8.85 8.40
N ILE A 220 -7.48 -8.17 7.34
CA ILE A 220 -7.71 -8.81 6.03
C ILE A 220 -6.37 -9.17 5.36
N VAL A 221 -5.37 -8.27 5.41
CA VAL A 221 -4.03 -8.53 4.85
C VAL A 221 -3.33 -9.72 5.52
N LEU A 222 -3.66 -10.03 6.77
CA LEU A 222 -3.13 -11.19 7.48
C LEU A 222 -3.47 -12.51 6.78
N ILE A 223 -4.53 -12.55 5.98
CA ILE A 223 -4.91 -13.71 5.17
C ILE A 223 -3.99 -13.77 3.93
N PRO A 224 -3.07 -14.73 3.83
CA PRO A 224 -2.12 -14.78 2.71
C PRO A 224 -2.86 -14.96 1.39
N ILE A 225 -2.31 -14.37 0.32
CA ILE A 225 -2.83 -14.42 -1.05
C ILE A 225 -4.19 -13.70 -1.17
N LEU A 226 -5.27 -14.22 -0.56
CA LEU A 226 -6.61 -13.62 -0.63
C LEU A 226 -6.64 -12.19 -0.08
N GLY A 227 -5.96 -11.94 1.05
CA GLY A 227 -5.92 -10.62 1.67
C GLY A 227 -5.36 -9.55 0.74
N TRP A 228 -4.42 -9.88 -0.14
CA TRP A 228 -3.81 -8.90 -1.04
C TRP A 228 -4.75 -8.45 -2.16
N PHE A 229 -5.68 -9.32 -2.58
CA PHE A 229 -6.69 -8.99 -3.58
C PHE A 229 -7.84 -8.21 -2.94
N VAL A 230 -8.24 -8.62 -1.74
CA VAL A 230 -9.48 -8.17 -1.09
C VAL A 230 -9.26 -6.89 -0.27
N ALA A 231 -8.16 -6.81 0.47
CA ALA A 231 -7.95 -5.76 1.47
C ALA A 231 -7.98 -4.34 0.90
N PRO A 232 -7.33 -4.02 -0.25
CA PRO A 232 -7.32 -2.65 -0.75
C PRO A 232 -8.73 -2.14 -1.06
N THR A 233 -9.55 -2.90 -1.78
CA THR A 233 -10.91 -2.52 -2.12
C THR A 233 -11.80 -2.41 -0.88
N TYR A 234 -11.72 -3.38 0.04
CA TYR A 234 -12.49 -3.33 1.29
C TYR A 234 -12.13 -2.13 2.15
N ALA A 235 -10.84 -1.83 2.29
CA ALA A 235 -10.38 -0.70 3.08
C ALA A 235 -10.82 0.63 2.48
N ILE A 236 -10.76 0.78 1.15
CA ILE A 236 -11.20 2.00 0.46
C ILE A 236 -12.70 2.23 0.63
N VAL A 237 -13.52 1.18 0.46
CA VAL A 237 -14.98 1.28 0.62
C VAL A 237 -15.35 1.54 2.08
N ALA A 238 -14.72 0.82 3.02
CA ALA A 238 -14.93 1.06 4.45
C ALA A 238 -14.49 2.48 4.85
N ALA A 239 -13.41 3.00 4.27
CA ALA A 239 -12.91 4.35 4.54
C ALA A 239 -13.79 5.43 3.93
N ALA A 240 -14.41 5.18 2.77
CA ALA A 240 -15.46 6.03 2.21
C ALA A 240 -16.61 6.19 3.21
N ILE A 241 -17.14 5.08 3.73
CA ILE A 241 -18.23 5.09 4.72
C ILE A 241 -17.78 5.81 5.99
N SER A 242 -16.64 5.40 6.55
CA SER A 242 -16.10 5.97 7.80
C SER A 242 -15.82 7.46 7.68
N GLY A 243 -15.27 7.92 6.55
CA GLY A 243 -14.95 9.33 6.30
C GLY A 243 -16.21 10.18 6.20
N VAL A 244 -17.19 9.75 5.41
CA VAL A 244 -18.46 10.48 5.24
C VAL A 244 -19.26 10.54 6.53
N GLU A 245 -19.31 9.44 7.30
CA GLU A 245 -20.01 9.46 8.59
C GLU A 245 -19.32 10.32 9.63
N SER A 246 -17.99 10.33 9.68
CA SER A 246 -17.24 11.22 10.58
C SER A 246 -17.52 12.69 10.26
N LEU A 247 -17.63 13.04 8.98
CA LEU A 247 -17.98 14.40 8.53
C LEU A 247 -19.42 14.82 8.82
N LYS A 248 -20.32 13.88 9.15
CA LYS A 248 -21.69 14.18 9.60
C LYS A 248 -21.77 14.34 11.12
N GLU A 249 -20.76 13.87 11.85
CA GLU A 249 -20.66 13.99 13.30
C GLU A 249 -20.06 15.33 13.73
N ASP A 250 -19.32 16.00 12.82
CA ASP A 250 -18.86 17.40 12.92
C ASP A 250 -19.96 18.42 12.60
#